data_AF-A0A562I0G8-F1
#
_entry.id   AF-A0A562I0G8-F1
#
_cell.length_a   1.000
_cell.length_b   1.000
_cell.length_c   1.000
_cell.angle_alpha   90.00
_cell.angle_beta   90.00
_cell.angle_gamma   90.00
#
_symmetry.space_group_name_H-M   'P 1'
#
loop_
_entity.id
_entity.type
_entity.pdbx_description
1 polymer ?
#
loop_
_entity_poly.entity_id
_entity_poly.type
_entity_poly.pdbx_seq_one_letter_code
_entity_poly.pdbx_strand_id
1 'polypeptide(L)'
;MYDLTKLDALKAKLDEHRPLDAAVTASLHESLVLQWTYHSNAIEGNTLTLKETKVALEGITIGGKTLREHFEAINHRDAILRVEEPVSQQQPLDEWTIKTLHQLVLKNIDADNAGRYRSVNVLISGAEHRPPQAVQVPEQMETRVVPHSSTGAAPLCGRQWPHLSLADEPRTDEKSRISCNGD
;
A
#
# COMPACT_ATOMS: atom_id res chain seq x y z
N MET A 1 -20.00 -16.18 0.65
CA MET A 1 -19.53 -15.85 2.01
C MET A 1 -18.28 -16.68 2.23
N TYR A 2 -17.12 -16.05 2.43
CA TYR A 2 -15.84 -16.75 2.60
C TYR A 2 -15.75 -17.32 4.02
N ASP A 3 -15.31 -18.56 4.15
CA ASP A 3 -15.04 -19.18 5.45
C ASP A 3 -13.62 -18.80 5.91
N LEU A 4 -13.54 -17.95 6.94
CA LEU A 4 -12.30 -17.42 7.49
C LEU A 4 -11.90 -18.07 8.83
N THR A 5 -12.62 -19.11 9.27
CA THR A 5 -12.43 -19.74 10.59
C THR A 5 -10.99 -20.22 10.81
N LYS A 6 -10.35 -20.74 9.77
CA LYS A 6 -8.94 -21.16 9.80
C LYS A 6 -7.98 -19.98 10.02
N LEU A 7 -8.22 -18.84 9.38
CA LEU A 7 -7.41 -17.63 9.56
C LEU A 7 -7.55 -17.09 10.98
N ASP A 8 -8.77 -17.06 11.51
CA ASP A 8 -9.01 -16.62 12.88
C ASP A 8 -8.31 -17.53 13.89
N ALA A 9 -8.35 -18.85 13.68
CA ALA A 9 -7.66 -19.82 14.54
C ALA A 9 -6.12 -19.64 14.51
N LEU A 10 -5.54 -19.41 13.33
CA LEU A 10 -4.10 -19.15 13.19
C LEU A 10 -3.70 -17.83 13.83
N LYS A 11 -4.53 -16.79 13.69
CA LYS A 11 -4.32 -15.51 14.35
C LYS A 11 -4.39 -15.65 15.88
N ALA A 12 -5.37 -16.35 16.41
CA ALA A 12 -5.49 -16.59 17.85
C ALA A 12 -4.25 -17.29 18.40
N LYS A 13 -3.77 -18.34 17.70
CA LYS A 13 -2.53 -19.04 18.06
C LYS A 13 -1.30 -18.12 18.03
N LEU A 14 -1.21 -17.21 17.06
CA LEU A 14 -0.13 -16.22 17.03
C LEU A 14 -0.22 -15.23 18.19
N ASP A 15 -1.43 -14.78 18.52
CA ASP A 15 -1.69 -13.83 19.60
C ASP A 15 -1.35 -14.43 20.98
N GLU A 16 -1.51 -15.75 21.18
CA GLU A 16 -1.07 -16.47 22.38
C GLU A 16 0.44 -16.40 22.64
N HIS A 17 1.25 -16.19 21.60
CA HIS A 17 2.71 -16.08 21.71
C HIS A 17 3.22 -14.64 21.88
N ARG A 18 2.32 -13.65 22.01
CA ARG A 18 2.69 -12.24 22.19
C ARG A 18 2.79 -11.87 23.68
N PRO A 19 3.68 -10.91 24.06
CA PRO A 19 4.63 -10.21 23.20
C PRO A 19 5.82 -11.11 22.82
N LEU A 20 6.26 -10.99 21.57
CA LEU A 20 7.51 -11.60 21.13
C LEU A 20 8.69 -10.79 21.66
N ASP A 21 9.87 -11.41 21.69
CA ASP A 21 11.12 -10.70 22.01
C ASP A 21 11.31 -9.48 21.08
N ALA A 22 11.83 -8.38 21.64
CA ALA A 22 11.95 -7.12 20.92
C ALA A 22 12.93 -7.21 19.74
N ALA A 23 14.05 -7.94 19.91
CA ALA A 23 15.03 -8.12 18.84
C ALA A 23 14.47 -9.01 17.72
N VAL A 24 13.72 -10.05 18.09
CA VAL A 24 13.01 -10.90 17.13
C VAL A 24 11.95 -10.09 16.36
N THR A 25 11.19 -9.25 17.06
CA THR A 25 10.14 -8.42 16.44
C THR A 25 10.73 -7.41 15.47
N ALA A 26 11.84 -6.75 15.82
CA ALA A 26 12.54 -5.82 14.93
C ALA A 26 13.06 -6.52 13.67
N SER A 27 13.70 -7.68 13.82
CA SER A 27 14.20 -8.48 12.69
C SER A 27 13.08 -8.96 11.76
N LEU A 28 11.95 -9.40 12.32
CA LEU A 28 10.77 -9.78 11.54
C LEU A 28 10.19 -8.58 10.79
N HIS A 29 10.09 -7.42 11.45
CA HIS A 29 9.61 -6.19 10.84
C HIS A 29 10.48 -5.76 9.66
N GLU A 30 11.79 -5.69 9.83
CA GLU A 30 12.74 -5.36 8.75
C GLU A 30 12.60 -6.31 7.55
N SER A 31 12.49 -7.62 7.82
CA SER A 31 12.30 -8.63 6.78
C SER A 31 10.96 -8.45 6.03
N LEU A 32 9.88 -8.18 6.77
CA LEU A 32 8.56 -7.97 6.18
C LEU A 32 8.51 -6.69 5.33
N VAL A 33 9.07 -5.58 5.83
CA VAL A 33 9.14 -4.31 5.07
C VAL A 33 9.92 -4.49 3.77
N LEU A 34 11.06 -5.19 3.83
CA LEU A 34 11.86 -5.50 2.64
C LEU A 34 11.08 -6.36 1.64
N GLN A 35 10.49 -7.47 2.09
CA GLN A 35 9.74 -8.37 1.22
C GLN A 35 8.51 -7.70 0.61
N TRP A 36 7.76 -6.94 1.41
CA TRP A 36 6.58 -6.21 0.95
C TRP A 36 6.96 -5.18 -0.12
N THR A 37 8.02 -4.40 0.13
CA THR A 37 8.54 -3.42 -0.84
C THR A 37 8.94 -4.08 -2.15
N TYR A 38 9.69 -5.18 -2.09
CA TYR A 38 10.11 -5.92 -3.28
C TYR A 38 8.91 -6.49 -4.05
N HIS A 39 8.03 -7.24 -3.38
CA HIS A 39 6.93 -7.93 -4.06
C HIS A 39 5.90 -6.95 -4.62
N SER A 40 5.57 -5.88 -3.91
CA SER A 40 4.62 -4.88 -4.42
C SER A 40 5.17 -4.20 -5.67
N ASN A 41 6.42 -3.71 -5.64
CA ASN A 41 6.98 -3.04 -6.80
C ASN A 41 7.23 -4.00 -7.98
N ALA A 42 7.55 -5.27 -7.72
CA ALA A 42 7.73 -6.27 -8.79
C ALA A 42 6.43 -6.55 -9.55
N ILE A 43 5.27 -6.49 -8.89
CA ILE A 43 3.95 -6.59 -9.55
C ILE A 43 3.74 -5.41 -10.52
N GLU A 44 4.27 -4.24 -10.17
CA GLU A 44 4.21 -3.00 -10.97
C GLU A 44 5.33 -2.90 -12.03
N GLY A 45 6.06 -4.00 -12.26
CA GLY A 45 7.09 -4.08 -13.30
C GLY A 45 8.47 -3.54 -12.90
N ASN A 46 8.69 -3.22 -11.61
CA ASN A 46 10.03 -2.91 -11.11
C ASN A 46 10.93 -4.15 -11.20
N THR A 47 12.15 -3.98 -11.72
CA THR A 47 13.03 -5.11 -12.04
C THR A 47 14.11 -5.38 -10.99
N LEU A 48 14.15 -4.63 -9.89
CA LEU A 48 15.10 -4.87 -8.80
C LEU A 48 14.85 -6.26 -8.21
N THR A 49 15.89 -7.07 -8.09
CA THR A 49 15.84 -8.33 -7.32
C THR A 49 15.76 -8.03 -5.82
N LEU A 50 15.33 -9.00 -5.00
CA LEU A 50 15.25 -8.82 -3.54
C LEU A 50 16.56 -8.31 -2.89
N LYS A 51 17.72 -8.78 -3.38
CA LYS A 51 19.03 -8.31 -2.92
C LYS A 51 19.31 -6.88 -3.34
N GLU A 52 19.01 -6.54 -4.59
CA GLU A 52 19.15 -5.17 -5.11
C GLU A 52 18.18 -4.21 -4.39
N THR A 53 16.94 -4.61 -4.11
CA THR A 53 16.00 -3.83 -3.30
C THR A 53 16.58 -3.55 -1.92
N LYS A 54 17.16 -4.55 -1.23
CA LYS A 54 17.80 -4.31 0.07
C LYS A 54 18.91 -3.25 -0.02
N VAL A 55 19.79 -3.39 -1.01
CA VAL A 55 20.89 -2.44 -1.27
C VAL A 55 20.37 -1.04 -1.61
N ALA A 56 19.30 -0.94 -2.40
CA ALA A 56 18.64 0.33 -2.73
C ALA A 56 18.06 1.02 -1.49
N LEU A 57 17.45 0.26 -0.58
CA LEU A 57 16.91 0.78 0.68
C LEU A 57 18.01 1.29 1.63
N GLU A 58 19.23 0.77 1.51
CA GLU A 58 20.43 1.28 2.21
C GLU A 58 21.01 2.56 1.57
N GLY A 59 20.41 3.05 0.47
CA GLY A 59 20.81 4.27 -0.23
C GLY A 59 21.88 4.08 -1.29
N ILE A 60 22.17 2.83 -1.67
CA ILE A 60 23.18 2.50 -2.68
C ILE A 60 22.49 2.30 -4.04
N THR A 61 22.99 2.96 -5.07
CA THR A 61 22.47 2.81 -6.44
C THR A 61 23.01 1.55 -7.11
N ILE A 62 22.13 0.81 -7.77
CA ILE A 62 22.41 -0.40 -8.54
C ILE A 62 22.65 -0.04 -10.00
N GLY A 63 23.80 -0.44 -10.53
CA GLY A 63 24.14 -0.25 -11.93
C GLY A 63 23.19 -1.00 -12.87
N GLY A 64 22.79 -0.37 -13.97
CA GLY A 64 21.88 -0.97 -14.95
C GLY A 64 20.39 -0.88 -14.59
N LYS A 65 20.04 -0.25 -13.47
CA LYS A 65 18.66 0.00 -13.03
C LYS A 65 18.36 1.50 -13.10
N THR A 66 17.10 1.85 -13.33
CA THR A 66 16.71 3.27 -13.46
C THR A 66 16.61 3.93 -12.08
N LEU A 67 16.86 5.24 -11.99
CA LEU A 67 16.64 5.97 -10.74
C LEU A 67 15.18 5.90 -10.28
N ARG A 68 14.22 5.84 -11.23
CA ARG A 68 12.80 5.66 -10.92
C ARG A 68 12.55 4.38 -10.13
N GLU A 69 13.12 3.25 -10.53
CA GLU A 69 12.97 1.97 -9.79
C GLU A 69 13.51 2.05 -8.35
N HIS A 70 14.59 2.81 -8.13
CA HIS A 70 15.13 3.02 -6.79
C HIS A 70 14.20 3.91 -5.96
N PHE A 71 13.69 5.00 -6.55
CA PHE A 71 12.72 5.86 -5.88
C PHE A 71 11.44 5.08 -5.54
N GLU A 72 10.94 4.22 -6.43
CA GLU A 72 9.78 3.37 -6.15
C GLU A 72 10.02 2.45 -4.94
N ALA A 73 11.20 1.87 -4.78
CA ALA A 73 11.55 1.05 -3.62
C ALA A 73 11.62 1.88 -2.33
N ILE A 74 12.34 3.00 -2.38
CA ILE A 74 12.52 3.89 -1.22
C ILE A 74 11.18 4.48 -0.77
N ASN A 75 10.39 5.01 -1.70
CA ASN A 75 9.10 5.62 -1.44
C ASN A 75 8.09 4.62 -0.88
N HIS A 76 8.09 3.38 -1.39
CA HIS A 76 7.19 2.34 -0.89
C HIS A 76 7.53 1.95 0.55
N ARG A 77 8.82 1.79 0.89
CA ARG A 77 9.25 1.60 2.29
C ARG A 77 8.78 2.76 3.16
N ASP A 78 9.01 4.00 2.73
CA ASP A 78 8.64 5.18 3.49
C ASP A 78 7.12 5.29 3.68
N ALA A 79 6.33 4.87 2.68
CA ALA A 79 4.88 4.78 2.77
C ALA A 79 4.43 3.74 3.81
N ILE A 80 5.06 2.55 3.86
CA ILE A 80 4.79 1.53 4.89
C ILE A 80 5.01 2.13 6.28
N LEU A 81 6.18 2.71 6.52
CA LEU A 81 6.52 3.30 7.82
C LEU A 81 5.55 4.43 8.21
N ARG A 82 5.09 5.23 7.23
CA ARG A 82 4.11 6.29 7.46
C ARG A 82 2.72 5.76 7.83
N VAL A 83 2.32 4.58 7.34
CA VAL A 83 1.05 3.92 7.73
C VAL A 83 1.11 3.40 9.16
N GLU A 84 2.27 2.91 9.59
CA GLU A 84 2.42 2.31 10.92
C GLU A 84 2.19 3.31 12.07
N GLU A 85 2.58 4.57 11.88
CA GLU A 85 2.40 5.64 12.87
C GLU A 85 0.92 5.85 13.29
N PRO A 86 -0.03 6.19 12.39
CA PRO A 86 -1.43 6.38 12.76
C PRO A 86 -2.08 5.07 13.25
N VAL A 87 -1.67 3.91 12.72
CA VAL A 87 -2.16 2.61 13.18
C VAL A 87 -1.77 2.36 14.64
N SER A 88 -0.54 2.69 15.04
CA SER A 88 -0.09 2.56 16.44
C SER A 88 -0.88 3.45 17.40
N GLN A 89 -1.40 4.58 16.89
CA GLN A 89 -2.21 5.54 17.63
C GLN A 89 -3.73 5.26 17.53
N GLN A 90 -4.12 4.17 16.87
CA GLN A 90 -5.53 3.83 16.61
C GLN A 90 -6.31 4.97 15.92
N GLN A 91 -5.62 5.78 15.14
CA GLN A 91 -6.24 6.86 14.40
C GLN A 91 -7.09 6.28 13.26
N PRO A 92 -8.33 6.74 13.07
CA PRO A 92 -9.11 6.39 11.90
C PRO A 92 -8.38 6.81 10.63
N LEU A 93 -8.51 6.02 9.58
CA LEU A 93 -8.06 6.42 8.27
C LEU A 93 -8.90 7.62 7.80
N ASP A 94 -8.22 8.68 7.40
CA ASP A 94 -8.83 9.85 6.79
C ASP A 94 -8.25 10.11 5.38
N GLU A 95 -8.92 11.01 4.67
CA GLU A 95 -8.52 11.42 3.33
C GLU A 95 -7.12 12.05 3.30
N TRP A 96 -6.76 12.77 4.36
CA TRP A 96 -5.45 13.41 4.47
C TRP A 96 -4.32 12.38 4.54
N THR A 97 -4.49 11.31 5.32
CA THR A 97 -3.54 10.20 5.41
C THR A 97 -3.40 9.54 4.04
N ILE A 98 -4.52 9.26 3.37
CA ILE A 98 -4.54 8.69 2.03
C ILE A 98 -3.73 9.56 1.03
N LYS A 99 -3.99 10.87 0.98
CA LYS A 99 -3.24 11.79 0.10
C LYS A 99 -1.76 11.88 0.46
N THR A 100 -1.44 11.84 1.76
CA THR A 100 -0.05 11.84 2.24
C THR A 100 0.70 10.60 1.76
N LEU A 101 0.08 9.42 1.84
CA LEU A 101 0.67 8.17 1.34
C LEU A 101 0.88 8.23 -0.17
N HIS A 102 -0.11 8.73 -0.90
CA HIS A 102 0.00 8.92 -2.34
C HIS A 102 1.14 9.88 -2.72
N GLN A 103 1.30 10.97 -1.96
CA GLN A 103 2.41 11.90 -2.14
C GLN A 103 3.77 11.24 -1.89
N LEU A 104 3.88 10.37 -0.89
CA LEU A 104 5.11 9.65 -0.61
C LEU A 104 5.46 8.68 -1.73
N VAL A 105 4.49 7.88 -2.19
CA VAL A 105 4.69 6.90 -3.27
C VAL A 105 5.21 7.56 -4.54
N LEU A 106 4.70 8.76 -4.89
CA LEU A 106 5.07 9.49 -6.11
C LEU A 106 6.24 10.48 -5.95
N LYS A 107 6.84 10.57 -4.76
CA LYS A 107 7.95 11.52 -4.49
C LYS A 107 9.13 11.29 -5.45
N ASN A 108 9.62 12.34 -6.11
CA ASN A 108 10.69 12.26 -7.13
C ASN A 108 10.35 11.38 -8.36
N ILE A 109 9.08 11.02 -8.54
CA ILE A 109 8.59 10.23 -9.66
C ILE A 109 7.60 11.06 -10.48
N ASP A 110 6.54 11.56 -9.83
CA ASP A 110 5.51 12.39 -10.44
C ASP A 110 5.00 13.42 -9.42
N ALA A 111 5.64 14.60 -9.42
CA ALA A 111 5.30 15.69 -8.50
C ALA A 111 3.99 16.40 -8.84
N ASP A 112 3.55 16.34 -10.10
CA ASP A 112 2.35 17.05 -10.55
C ASP A 112 1.08 16.37 -10.02
N ASN A 113 1.13 15.05 -9.87
CA ASN A 113 0.03 14.22 -9.40
C ASN A 113 0.14 13.82 -7.91
N ALA A 114 1.33 13.91 -7.31
CA ALA A 114 1.58 13.56 -5.91
C ALA A 114 0.57 14.19 -4.93
N GLY A 115 -0.13 13.34 -4.17
CA GLY A 115 -1.08 13.75 -3.12
C GLY A 115 -2.40 14.37 -3.60
N ARG A 116 -2.75 14.23 -4.88
CA ARG A 116 -3.97 14.81 -5.47
C ARG A 116 -4.84 13.74 -6.11
N TYR A 117 -6.15 14.00 -6.17
CA TYR A 117 -7.03 13.22 -7.04
C TYR A 117 -6.73 13.51 -8.50
N ARG A 118 -6.93 12.51 -9.34
CA ARG A 118 -6.79 12.68 -10.78
C ARG A 118 -7.79 13.71 -11.31
N SER A 119 -7.32 14.55 -12.22
CA SER A 119 -8.13 15.54 -12.94
C SER A 119 -8.67 15.00 -14.26
N VAL A 120 -8.21 13.83 -14.68
CA VAL A 120 -8.55 13.19 -15.96
C VAL A 120 -9.17 11.82 -15.77
N ASN A 121 -10.01 11.43 -16.72
CA ASN A 121 -10.58 10.10 -16.77
C ASN A 121 -9.55 9.10 -17.26
N VAL A 122 -9.54 7.93 -16.64
CA VAL A 122 -8.67 6.83 -17.07
C VAL A 122 -9.47 5.61 -17.50
N LEU A 123 -8.84 4.84 -18.36
CA LEU A 123 -9.30 3.53 -18.79
C LEU A 123 -8.22 2.53 -18.43
N ILE A 124 -8.65 1.38 -17.95
CA ILE A 124 -7.74 0.32 -17.57
C ILE A 124 -7.72 -0.67 -18.71
N SER A 125 -6.58 -0.78 -19.38
CA SER A 125 -6.42 -1.78 -20.42
C SER A 125 -6.63 -3.18 -19.85
N GLY A 126 -7.47 -3.97 -20.52
CA GLY A 126 -7.73 -5.36 -20.13
C GLY A 126 -8.76 -5.55 -19.00
N ALA A 127 -9.33 -4.49 -18.43
CA ALA A 127 -10.42 -4.60 -17.46
C ALA A 127 -11.76 -4.17 -18.05
N GLU A 128 -12.82 -4.95 -17.78
CA GLU A 128 -14.20 -4.56 -18.12
C GLU A 128 -14.71 -3.44 -17.21
N HIS A 129 -14.20 -3.38 -15.97
CA HIS A 129 -14.57 -2.37 -14.99
C HIS A 129 -14.11 -0.97 -15.41
N ARG A 130 -15.04 -0.01 -15.39
CA ARG A 130 -14.77 1.40 -15.64
C ARG A 130 -14.70 2.18 -14.33
N PRO A 131 -13.59 2.90 -14.06
CA PRO A 131 -13.48 3.75 -12.89
C PRO A 131 -14.52 4.88 -12.93
N PRO A 132 -14.86 5.46 -11.76
CA PRO A 132 -15.70 6.65 -11.70
C PRO A 132 -15.08 7.82 -12.48
N GLN A 133 -15.90 8.80 -12.84
CA GLN A 133 -15.41 10.02 -13.51
C GLN A 133 -14.50 10.80 -12.55
N ALA A 134 -13.46 11.45 -13.06
CA ALA A 134 -12.48 12.21 -12.25
C ALA A 134 -13.16 13.23 -11.31
N VAL A 135 -14.17 13.95 -11.83
CA VAL A 135 -15.00 14.90 -11.08
C VAL A 135 -15.75 14.28 -9.91
N GLN A 136 -16.07 12.98 -9.97
CA GLN A 136 -16.79 12.26 -8.92
C GLN A 136 -15.87 11.65 -7.86
N VAL A 137 -14.56 11.57 -8.12
CA VAL A 137 -13.61 10.90 -7.21
C VAL A 137 -13.59 11.55 -5.82
N PRO A 138 -13.52 12.88 -5.66
CA PRO A 138 -13.47 13.50 -4.34
C PRO A 138 -14.70 13.16 -3.48
N GLU A 139 -15.90 13.34 -4.04
CA GLU A 139 -17.18 13.06 -3.36
C GLU A 139 -17.29 11.57 -2.98
N GLN A 140 -16.89 10.67 -3.88
CA GLN A 140 -16.92 9.23 -3.59
C GLN A 140 -15.91 8.82 -2.52
N MET A 141 -14.74 9.46 -2.47
CA MET A 141 -13.76 9.19 -1.43
C MET A 141 -14.23 9.69 -0.07
N GLU A 142 -14.81 10.89 0.01
CA GLU A 142 -15.41 11.40 1.26
C GLU A 142 -16.50 10.47 1.78
N THR A 143 -17.34 9.94 0.89
CA THR A 143 -18.43 9.01 1.26
C THR A 143 -17.91 7.62 1.69
N ARG A 144 -16.73 7.19 1.23
CA ARG A 144 -16.19 5.84 1.47
C ARG A 144 -15.17 5.79 2.59
N VAL A 145 -14.41 6.87 2.78
CA VAL A 145 -13.46 7.05 3.89
C VAL A 145 -14.25 7.52 5.12
N VAL A 146 -15.16 6.67 5.57
CA VAL A 146 -15.89 6.88 6.82
C VAL A 146 -15.13 6.15 7.92
N PRO A 147 -14.88 6.79 9.08
CA PRO A 147 -14.29 6.11 10.23
C PRO A 147 -15.09 4.86 10.58
N HIS A 148 -14.52 3.67 10.36
CA HIS A 148 -15.09 2.45 10.89
C HIS A 148 -14.86 2.44 12.40
N SER A 149 -15.85 2.91 13.17
CA SER A 149 -15.92 2.63 14.59
C SER A 149 -15.98 1.12 14.77
N SER A 150 -14.96 0.56 15.42
CA SER A 150 -14.76 -0.87 15.71
C SER A 150 -16.07 -1.59 16.04
N THR A 151 -16.68 -2.22 15.05
CA THR A 151 -17.60 -3.33 15.29
C THR A 151 -16.69 -4.54 15.46
N GLY A 152 -16.86 -5.31 16.54
CA GLY A 152 -15.95 -6.38 16.99
C GLY A 152 -15.77 -7.59 16.07
N ALA A 153 -15.66 -7.38 14.76
CA ALA A 153 -15.25 -8.35 13.78
C ALA A 153 -13.71 -8.41 13.70
N ALA A 154 -13.19 -9.63 13.58
CA ALA A 154 -11.77 -9.90 13.41
C ALA A 154 -11.17 -8.97 12.32
N PRO A 155 -9.94 -8.44 12.51
CA PRO A 155 -9.37 -7.35 11.71
C PRO A 155 -9.06 -7.70 10.24
N LEU A 156 -9.44 -8.91 9.80
CA LEU A 156 -9.20 -9.49 8.49
C LEU A 156 -10.43 -9.40 7.56
N CYS A 157 -11.66 -9.25 8.07
CA CYS A 157 -12.87 -9.24 7.25
C CYS A 157 -13.59 -7.89 7.34
N GLY A 158 -13.40 -7.04 6.33
CA GLY A 158 -14.04 -5.72 6.24
C GLY A 158 -13.22 -4.70 5.45
N ARG A 159 -11.95 -5.00 5.17
CA ARG A 159 -11.07 -4.17 4.37
C ARG A 159 -11.25 -4.46 2.87
N GLN A 160 -12.46 -4.27 2.34
CA GLN A 160 -12.60 -4.11 0.89
C GLN A 160 -12.23 -2.65 0.58
N TRP A 161 -10.93 -2.41 0.38
CA TRP A 161 -10.50 -1.11 -0.09
C TRP A 161 -10.86 -1.02 -1.56
N PRO A 162 -11.64 -0.02 -2.00
CA PRO A 162 -11.73 0.25 -3.43
C PRO A 162 -10.31 0.55 -3.92
N HIS A 163 -9.93 0.02 -5.09
CA HIS A 163 -8.71 0.44 -5.78
C HIS A 163 -8.59 1.96 -5.65
N LEU A 164 -7.56 2.42 -4.94
CA LEU A 164 -7.41 3.84 -4.63
C LEU A 164 -7.14 4.57 -5.95
N SER A 165 -8.17 5.23 -6.47
CA SER A 165 -8.14 6.07 -7.67
C SER A 165 -7.49 7.43 -7.36
N LEU A 166 -6.28 7.41 -6.80
CA LEU A 166 -5.40 8.57 -6.72
C LEU A 166 -4.38 8.43 -7.84
N ALA A 167 -4.35 9.45 -8.70
CA ALA A 167 -3.55 9.55 -9.92
C ALA A 167 -3.27 8.22 -10.65
N ASP A 168 -4.20 7.83 -11.50
CA ASP A 168 -3.91 6.81 -12.50
C ASP A 168 -3.00 7.44 -13.59
N GLU A 169 -1.68 7.17 -13.57
CA GLU A 169 -0.81 7.33 -14.74
C GLU A 169 -1.34 6.45 -15.90
N PRO A 170 -1.03 6.73 -17.18
CA PRO A 170 -1.48 5.91 -18.31
C PRO A 170 -0.89 4.48 -18.34
N ARG A 171 -0.19 4.05 -17.29
CA ARG A 171 0.25 2.66 -17.12
C ARG A 171 -0.82 1.84 -16.42
N THR A 172 -1.01 0.65 -16.96
CA THR A 172 -2.19 -0.18 -16.78
C THR A 172 -2.25 -0.94 -15.45
N ASP A 173 -1.25 -0.77 -14.59
CA ASP A 173 -0.93 -1.67 -13.49
C ASP A 173 -0.88 -1.04 -12.08
N GLU A 174 -0.69 0.29 -11.92
CA GLU A 174 -0.43 1.00 -10.64
C GLU A 174 -1.47 0.80 -9.50
N LYS A 175 -2.55 0.09 -9.78
CA LYS A 175 -3.65 -0.23 -8.88
C LYS A 175 -3.30 -1.19 -7.73
N SER A 176 -2.17 -1.90 -7.78
CA SER A 176 -1.87 -2.92 -6.78
C SER A 176 -1.13 -2.38 -5.55
N ARG A 177 -0.66 -1.11 -5.58
CA ARG A 177 0.18 -0.54 -4.51
C ARG A 177 -0.55 -0.25 -3.19
N ILE A 178 -1.88 -0.17 -3.20
CA ILE A 178 -2.69 0.13 -2.00
C ILE A 178 -3.76 -0.95 -1.73
N SER A 179 -3.81 -2.01 -2.55
CA SER A 179 -4.78 -3.10 -2.39
C SER A 179 -4.07 -4.40 -2.05
N CYS A 180 -4.34 -4.93 -0.85
CA CYS A 180 -4.06 -6.33 -0.55
C CYS A 180 -5.05 -7.21 -1.34
N ASN A 181 -4.66 -7.72 -2.51
CA ASN A 181 -5.43 -8.76 -3.16
C ASN A 181 -5.12 -10.10 -2.48
N GLY A 182 -6.12 -10.65 -1.79
CA GLY A 182 -6.15 -12.05 -1.40
C GLY A 182 -6.92 -12.83 -2.47
N ASP A 183 -6.27 -13.83 -3.06
CA ASP A 183 -6.95 -14.93 -3.73
C ASP A 183 -7.75 -15.78 -2.71
#